data_AF-A0A2E1MVI2-F1
#
_entry.id   AF-A0A2E1MVI2-F1
#
_cell.length_a   1.000
_cell.length_b   1.000
_cell.length_c   1.000
_cell.angle_alpha   90.00
_cell.angle_beta   90.00
_cell.angle_gamma   90.00
#
_symmetry.space_group_name_H-M   'P 1'
#
loop_
_entity.id
_entity.type
_entity.pdbx_description
1 polymer ?
#
loop_
_entity_poly.entity_id
_entity_poly.type
_entity_poly.pdbx_seq_one_letter_code
_entity_poly.pdbx_strand_id
1 'polypeptide(L)'
;MISIMKKQMNLQENILKKILNKIYILLFFFISTQIYANERWVIDKNLSYIKFEVPVLFAKNVSGKFNKIDGFVEIDQEDRLNNKAIFSVDIKSIDLNYNKYKELILSDIFFNVNKYPISVLDTKKFSYENEESILLNIELTIKGISKIIPVNLKVSDYSEDFVQVKAIASFSRNDFKIGTGQWSNTVILKDKINLESNIFLVKE
;
A
#
# COMPACT_ATOMS: atom_id res chain seq x y z
N MET A 1 -52.25 -49.27 -36.95
CA MET A 1 -50.80 -49.45 -36.74
C MET A 1 -50.03 -48.12 -36.87
N ILE A 2 -50.14 -47.41 -38.00
CA ILE A 2 -49.40 -46.14 -38.28
C ILE A 2 -49.63 -45.02 -37.24
N SER A 3 -50.87 -44.83 -36.76
CA SER A 3 -51.20 -43.78 -35.76
C SER A 3 -50.54 -44.03 -34.39
N ILE A 4 -50.46 -45.29 -33.97
CA ILE A 4 -49.82 -45.70 -32.71
C ILE A 4 -48.31 -45.47 -32.79
N MET A 5 -47.70 -45.79 -33.95
CA MET A 5 -46.27 -45.57 -34.19
C MET A 5 -45.90 -44.08 -34.17
N LYS A 6 -46.69 -43.20 -34.79
CA LYS A 6 -46.46 -41.74 -34.75
C LYS A 6 -46.53 -41.16 -33.33
N LYS A 7 -47.46 -41.67 -32.50
CA LYS A 7 -47.59 -41.24 -31.10
C LYS A 7 -46.39 -41.67 -30.26
N GLN A 8 -45.84 -42.87 -30.50
CA GLN A 8 -44.63 -43.33 -29.83
C GLN A 8 -43.40 -42.51 -30.22
N MET A 9 -43.23 -42.16 -31.50
CA MET A 9 -42.13 -41.30 -31.97
C MET A 9 -42.17 -39.91 -31.34
N ASN A 10 -43.33 -39.23 -31.33
CA ASN A 10 -43.46 -37.91 -30.70
C ASN A 10 -43.22 -37.95 -29.17
N LEU A 11 -43.57 -39.07 -28.52
CA LEU A 11 -43.30 -39.26 -27.10
C LEU A 11 -41.80 -39.40 -26.83
N GLN A 12 -41.08 -40.17 -27.66
CA GLN A 12 -39.63 -40.32 -27.56
C GLN A 12 -38.89 -39.00 -27.80
N GLU A 13 -39.29 -38.21 -28.80
CA GLU A 13 -38.69 -36.88 -29.05
C GLU A 13 -38.89 -35.91 -27.87
N ASN A 14 -40.08 -35.90 -27.27
CA ASN A 14 -40.36 -35.05 -26.11
C ASN A 14 -39.58 -35.47 -24.87
N ILE A 15 -39.38 -36.77 -24.67
CA ILE A 15 -38.53 -37.30 -23.59
C ILE A 15 -37.07 -36.92 -23.85
N LEU A 16 -36.58 -37.06 -25.09
CA LEU A 16 -35.21 -36.69 -25.46
C LEU A 16 -34.95 -35.20 -25.23
N LYS A 17 -35.86 -34.32 -25.67
CA LYS A 17 -35.77 -32.86 -25.44
C LYS A 17 -35.78 -32.51 -23.95
N LYS A 18 -36.58 -33.19 -23.13
CA LYS A 18 -36.57 -33.01 -21.67
C LYS A 18 -35.27 -33.47 -21.03
N ILE A 19 -34.68 -34.56 -21.50
CA ILE A 19 -33.38 -35.06 -21.02
C ILE A 19 -32.26 -34.09 -21.44
N LEU A 20 -32.24 -33.63 -22.70
CA LEU A 20 -31.28 -32.63 -23.18
C LEU A 20 -31.39 -31.31 -22.40
N ASN A 21 -32.60 -30.79 -22.17
CA ASN A 21 -32.77 -29.57 -21.36
C ASN A 21 -32.29 -29.76 -19.92
N LYS A 22 -32.50 -30.95 -19.32
CA LYS A 22 -31.97 -31.24 -17.98
C LYS A 22 -30.45 -31.34 -17.96
N ILE A 23 -29.83 -31.88 -19.01
CA ILE A 23 -28.37 -31.93 -19.16
C ILE A 23 -27.79 -30.51 -19.29
N TYR A 24 -28.42 -29.63 -20.07
CA TYR A 24 -28.02 -28.21 -20.16
C TYR A 24 -28.11 -27.48 -18.82
N ILE A 25 -29.17 -27.73 -18.04
CA ILE A 25 -29.32 -27.14 -16.69
C ILE A 25 -28.29 -27.71 -15.70
N LEU A 26 -27.91 -28.99 -15.84
CA LEU A 26 -26.89 -29.62 -15.00
C LEU A 26 -25.46 -29.15 -15.33
N LEU A 27 -25.16 -28.89 -16.60
CA LEU A 27 -23.87 -28.33 -17.05
C LEU A 27 -23.67 -26.86 -16.64
N PHE A 28 -24.76 -26.10 -16.45
CA PHE A 28 -24.67 -24.70 -16.01
C PHE A 28 -24.25 -24.54 -14.53
N PHE A 29 -24.35 -25.61 -13.72
CA PHE A 29 -24.05 -25.58 -12.28
C PHE A 29 -22.58 -25.88 -11.92
N PHE A 30 -21.70 -26.06 -12.92
CA PHE A 30 -20.28 -26.37 -12.73
C PHE A 30 -19.33 -25.25 -13.15
N ILE A 31 -19.81 -24.00 -13.27
CA ILE A 31 -18.91 -22.85 -13.30
C ILE A 31 -18.50 -22.59 -11.84
N SER A 32 -17.51 -23.36 -11.37
CA SER A 32 -16.80 -23.02 -10.15
C SER A 32 -16.10 -21.69 -10.38
N THR A 33 -16.64 -20.60 -9.82
CA THR A 33 -15.86 -19.38 -9.68
C THR A 33 -14.71 -19.74 -8.75
N GLN A 34 -13.49 -19.80 -9.29
CA GLN A 34 -12.29 -19.83 -8.44
C GLN A 34 -12.30 -18.52 -7.68
N ILE A 35 -12.51 -18.57 -6.36
CA ILE A 35 -12.34 -17.40 -5.49
C ILE A 35 -10.87 -17.42 -5.13
N TYR A 36 -10.07 -16.60 -5.80
CA TYR A 36 -8.68 -16.39 -5.36
C TYR A 36 -8.70 -15.51 -4.12
N ALA A 37 -8.08 -15.97 -3.05
CA ALA A 37 -7.90 -15.15 -1.86
C ALA A 37 -6.86 -14.06 -2.15
N ASN A 38 -7.11 -12.83 -1.69
CA ASN A 38 -6.13 -11.76 -1.76
C ASN A 38 -4.82 -12.20 -1.09
N GLU A 39 -3.71 -11.99 -1.78
CA GLU A 39 -2.40 -12.22 -1.18
C GLU A 39 -2.08 -11.09 -0.21
N ARG A 40 -1.81 -11.46 1.04
CA ARG A 40 -1.53 -10.51 2.10
C ARG A 40 -0.05 -10.59 2.48
N TRP A 41 0.55 -9.42 2.60
CA TRP A 41 1.96 -9.23 2.88
C TRP A 41 2.11 -8.29 4.05
N VAL A 42 2.93 -8.64 5.04
CA VAL A 42 3.12 -7.85 6.25
C VAL A 42 4.56 -7.39 6.38
N ILE A 43 4.77 -6.24 7.03
CA ILE A 43 6.11 -5.68 7.23
C ILE A 43 6.96 -6.58 8.15
N ASP A 44 8.17 -6.91 7.71
CA ASP A 44 9.24 -7.34 8.62
C ASP A 44 9.76 -6.12 9.38
N LYS A 45 9.39 -6.03 10.65
CA LYS A 45 9.67 -4.89 11.53
C LYS A 45 11.15 -4.74 11.89
N ASN A 46 11.96 -5.78 11.73
CA ASN A 46 13.39 -5.77 12.09
C ASN A 46 14.26 -5.28 10.93
N LEU A 47 13.86 -5.56 9.69
CA LEU A 47 14.61 -5.19 8.50
C LEU A 47 14.15 -3.86 7.89
N SER A 48 12.91 -3.45 8.17
CA SER A 48 12.28 -2.29 7.55
C SER A 48 12.62 -0.96 8.24
N TYR A 49 12.81 0.09 7.45
CA TYR A 49 12.98 1.45 7.97
C TYR A 49 12.65 2.53 6.94
N ILE A 50 12.46 3.75 7.43
CA ILE A 50 12.32 4.98 6.62
C ILE A 50 13.38 5.96 7.06
N LYS A 51 14.15 6.49 6.11
CA LYS A 51 15.08 7.59 6.29
C LYS A 51 14.49 8.86 5.72
N PHE A 52 14.86 9.98 6.32
CA PHE A 52 14.58 11.30 5.78
C PHE A 52 15.81 12.19 5.86
N GLU A 53 15.81 13.19 5.00
CA GLU A 53 16.82 14.24 5.00
C GLU A 53 16.20 15.59 4.68
N VAL A 54 16.59 16.62 5.43
CA VAL A 54 16.19 18.01 5.24
C VAL A 54 17.45 18.87 5.17
N PRO A 55 17.70 19.55 4.04
CA PRO A 55 18.86 20.40 3.92
C PRO A 55 18.83 21.62 4.84
N VAL A 56 19.99 21.96 5.41
CA VAL A 56 20.17 23.13 6.27
C VAL A 56 21.28 24.01 5.71
N LEU A 57 21.01 25.31 5.58
CA LEU A 57 22.00 26.27 5.10
C LEU A 57 23.14 26.41 6.13
N PHE A 58 24.39 26.35 5.66
CA PHE A 58 25.61 26.49 6.48
C PHE A 58 25.83 25.41 7.56
N ALA A 59 25.09 24.30 7.51
CA ALA A 59 25.26 23.17 8.43
C ALA A 59 25.16 21.83 7.67
N LYS A 60 25.43 20.71 8.36
CA LYS A 60 25.09 19.41 7.80
C LYS A 60 23.56 19.29 7.75
N ASN A 61 23.07 18.56 6.76
CA ASN A 61 21.64 18.29 6.63
C ASN A 61 21.13 17.57 7.87
N VAL A 62 19.91 17.88 8.29
CA VAL A 62 19.23 17.12 9.34
C VAL A 62 18.76 15.83 8.71
N SER A 63 19.20 14.71 9.26
CA SER A 63 18.76 13.40 8.79
C SER A 63 18.30 12.54 9.97
N GLY A 64 17.37 11.65 9.68
CA GLY A 64 16.89 10.71 10.67
C GLY A 64 16.32 9.45 10.08
N LYS A 65 16.06 8.49 10.97
CA LYS A 65 15.55 7.17 10.64
C LYS A 65 14.40 6.81 11.58
N PHE A 66 13.27 6.42 11.04
CA PHE A 66 12.20 5.77 11.79
C PHE A 66 12.39 4.25 11.73
N ASN A 67 12.41 3.62 12.89
CA ASN A 67 12.74 2.20 13.04
C ASN A 67 11.53 1.33 13.40
N LYS A 68 10.41 1.93 13.78
CA LYS A 68 9.18 1.20 14.10
C LYS A 68 8.12 1.52 13.07
N ILE A 69 7.93 0.58 12.16
CA ILE A 69 6.97 0.64 11.07
C ILE A 69 6.12 -0.63 11.14
N ASP A 70 4.85 -0.50 10.86
CA ASP A 70 3.90 -1.61 10.82
C ASP A 70 2.92 -1.43 9.67
N GLY A 71 2.29 -2.51 9.25
CA GLY A 71 1.24 -2.50 8.25
C GLY A 71 1.37 -3.60 7.22
N PHE A 72 0.64 -3.46 6.12
CA PHE A 72 0.42 -4.54 5.17
C PHE A 72 0.21 -4.06 3.74
N VAL A 73 0.35 -5.00 2.81
CA VAL A 73 -0.07 -4.90 1.41
C VAL A 73 -1.02 -6.04 1.11
N GLU A 74 -2.12 -5.75 0.45
CA GLU A 74 -3.07 -6.68 -0.13
C GLU A 74 -2.95 -6.60 -1.65
N ILE A 75 -2.68 -7.74 -2.28
CA ILE A 75 -2.65 -7.89 -3.73
C ILE A 75 -3.84 -8.74 -4.15
N ASP A 76 -4.71 -8.15 -4.95
CA ASP A 76 -5.83 -8.79 -5.61
C ASP A 76 -5.37 -9.29 -6.98
N GLN A 77 -5.28 -10.61 -7.12
CA GLN A 77 -4.81 -11.26 -8.35
C GLN A 77 -5.86 -11.24 -9.46
N GLU A 78 -7.15 -11.08 -9.12
CA GLU A 78 -8.25 -11.04 -10.09
C GLU A 78 -8.47 -9.62 -10.62
N ASP A 79 -8.43 -8.63 -9.73
CA ASP A 79 -8.61 -7.22 -10.05
C ASP A 79 -7.51 -6.37 -9.43
N ARG A 80 -6.44 -6.16 -10.22
CA ARG A 80 -5.29 -5.36 -9.82
C ARG A 80 -5.62 -3.91 -9.44
N LEU A 81 -6.83 -3.40 -9.71
CA LEU A 81 -7.26 -2.08 -9.25
C LEU A 81 -7.65 -2.08 -7.76
N ASN A 82 -7.83 -3.25 -7.15
CA ASN A 82 -8.20 -3.38 -5.74
C ASN A 82 -6.99 -3.54 -4.79
N ASN A 83 -5.76 -3.55 -5.31
CA ASN A 83 -4.59 -3.64 -4.44
C ASN A 83 -4.55 -2.46 -3.47
N LYS A 84 -4.06 -2.71 -2.26
CA LYS A 84 -4.03 -1.72 -1.19
C LYS A 84 -2.84 -1.94 -0.28
N ALA A 85 -2.19 -0.85 0.12
CA ALA A 85 -1.21 -0.86 1.19
C ALA A 85 -1.54 0.20 2.22
N ILE A 86 -1.46 -0.18 3.50
CA ILE A 86 -1.53 0.75 4.62
C ILE A 86 -0.31 0.50 5.49
N PHE A 87 0.43 1.56 5.76
CA PHE A 87 1.56 1.55 6.69
C PHE A 87 1.39 2.61 7.77
N SER A 88 1.95 2.34 8.94
CA SER A 88 1.99 3.23 10.08
C SER A 88 3.41 3.34 10.61
N VAL A 89 3.78 4.52 11.09
CA VAL A 89 5.11 4.83 11.62
C VAL A 89 4.95 5.42 13.01
N ASP A 90 5.61 4.82 14.01
CA ASP A 90 5.73 5.40 15.35
C ASP A 90 6.77 6.53 15.31
N ILE A 91 6.30 7.76 15.49
CA ILE A 91 7.11 8.96 15.45
C ILE A 91 8.18 8.97 16.56
N LYS A 92 7.92 8.34 17.72
CA LYS A 92 8.91 8.27 18.80
C LYS A 92 10.11 7.40 18.45
N SER A 93 10.00 6.55 17.43
CA SER A 93 11.10 5.68 16.96
C SER A 93 12.19 6.42 16.18
N ILE A 94 12.04 7.73 16.02
CA ILE A 94 13.01 8.58 15.32
C ILE A 94 14.39 8.54 15.98
N ASP A 95 15.39 8.21 15.17
CA ASP A 95 16.80 8.40 15.44
C ASP A 95 17.34 9.54 14.57
N LEU A 96 18.12 10.44 15.13
CA LEU A 96 18.52 11.70 14.49
C LEU A 96 20.03 11.86 14.52
N ASN A 97 20.60 12.37 13.43
CA ASN A 97 22.02 12.74 13.42
C ASN A 97 22.33 13.88 14.42
N TYR A 98 21.36 14.76 14.69
CA TYR A 98 21.43 15.81 15.70
C TYR A 98 20.60 15.48 16.94
N ASN A 99 21.03 14.50 17.74
CA ASN A 99 20.31 14.03 18.93
C ASN A 99 19.90 15.12 19.93
N LYS A 100 20.68 16.21 20.05
CA LYS A 100 20.34 17.34 20.92
C LYS A 100 19.02 18.04 20.57
N TYR A 101 18.51 17.89 19.34
CA TYR A 101 17.24 18.47 18.91
C TYR A 101 16.07 17.47 18.96
N LYS A 102 16.28 16.24 19.45
CA LYS A 102 15.24 15.21 19.47
C LYS A 102 13.98 15.66 20.21
N GLU A 103 14.12 16.32 21.36
CA GLU A 103 12.98 16.86 22.10
C GLU A 103 12.22 17.92 21.31
N LEU A 104 12.93 18.84 20.65
CA LEU A 104 12.33 19.85 19.78
C LEU A 104 11.58 19.22 18.60
N ILE A 105 12.15 18.21 17.96
CA ILE A 105 11.51 17.51 16.82
C ILE A 105 10.24 16.76 17.27
N LEU A 106 10.22 16.22 18.49
CA LEU A 106 9.04 15.55 19.04
C LEU A 106 7.99 16.53 19.60
N SER A 107 8.37 17.77 19.89
CA SER A 107 7.48 18.81 20.41
C SER A 107 6.39 19.24 19.42
N ASP A 108 5.46 20.06 19.91
CA ASP A 108 4.36 20.64 19.16
C ASP A 108 4.78 21.50 17.96
N ILE A 109 5.99 22.08 18.01
CA ILE A 109 6.60 22.85 16.93
C ILE A 109 6.82 21.99 15.67
N PHE A 110 7.16 20.71 15.85
CA PHE A 110 7.43 19.77 14.76
C PHE A 110 6.34 18.69 14.71
N PHE A 111 6.61 17.47 15.17
CA PHE A 111 5.67 16.36 14.99
C PHE A 111 4.48 16.35 15.96
N ASN A 112 4.59 17.04 17.11
CA ASN A 112 3.62 17.00 18.19
C ASN A 112 3.25 15.56 18.60
N VAL A 113 4.26 14.79 18.99
CA VAL A 113 4.12 13.33 19.17
C VAL A 113 3.14 12.95 20.27
N ASN A 114 2.92 13.84 21.24
CA ASN A 114 1.97 13.61 22.32
C ASN A 114 0.52 13.59 21.82
N LYS A 115 0.21 14.35 20.76
CA LYS A 115 -1.12 14.37 20.14
C LYS A 115 -1.21 13.48 18.90
N TYR A 116 -0.12 13.36 18.15
CA TYR A 116 -0.03 12.60 16.91
C TYR A 116 1.15 11.62 16.96
N PRO A 117 1.02 10.51 17.72
CA PRO A 117 2.12 9.56 17.90
C PRO A 117 2.42 8.75 16.63
N ILE A 118 1.44 8.64 15.72
CA ILE A 118 1.52 7.82 14.52
C ILE A 118 1.37 8.69 13.27
N SER A 119 2.22 8.43 12.27
CA SER A 119 2.01 8.84 10.88
C SER A 119 1.49 7.66 10.08
N VAL A 120 0.61 7.92 9.11
CA VAL A 120 -0.01 6.87 8.28
C VAL A 120 0.24 7.15 6.81
N LEU A 121 0.53 6.10 6.06
CA LEU A 121 0.48 6.08 4.61
C LEU A 121 -0.64 5.15 4.18
N ASP A 122 -1.48 5.61 3.26
CA ASP A 122 -2.56 4.83 2.66
C ASP A 122 -2.51 5.01 1.14
N THR A 123 -2.33 3.92 0.40
CA THR A 123 -2.35 3.98 -1.08
C THR A 123 -3.76 4.14 -1.63
N LYS A 124 -4.79 4.05 -0.77
CA LYS A 124 -6.20 3.86 -1.13
C LYS A 124 -6.37 2.58 -1.95
N LYS A 125 -6.38 2.73 -3.27
CA LYS A 125 -6.37 1.66 -4.24
C LYS A 125 -5.27 1.96 -5.23
N PHE A 126 -4.50 0.95 -5.59
CA PHE A 126 -3.47 1.09 -6.59
C PHE A 126 -3.50 -0.07 -7.56
N SER A 127 -3.02 0.19 -8.77
CA SER A 127 -2.61 -0.83 -9.72
C SER A 127 -1.14 -0.62 -10.02
N TYR A 128 -0.46 -1.70 -10.36
CA TYR A 128 0.90 -1.64 -10.87
C TYR A 128 0.99 -2.50 -12.13
N GLU A 129 1.80 -2.04 -13.07
CA GLU A 129 2.31 -2.87 -14.15
C GLU A 129 3.56 -3.59 -13.64
N ASN A 130 3.91 -4.75 -14.23
CA ASN A 130 5.12 -5.50 -13.85
C ASN A 130 6.38 -4.78 -14.36
N GLU A 131 6.59 -3.55 -13.89
CA GLU A 131 7.72 -2.69 -14.20
C GLU A 131 8.67 -2.66 -13.01
N GLU A 132 9.97 -2.50 -13.29
CA GLU A 132 10.99 -2.39 -12.24
C GLU A 132 10.84 -1.13 -11.36
N SER A 133 10.10 -0.13 -11.84
CA SER A 133 9.87 1.14 -11.16
C SER A 133 8.40 1.53 -11.27
N ILE A 134 7.72 1.70 -10.14
CA ILE A 134 6.29 2.05 -10.08
C ILE A 134 6.15 3.46 -9.50
N LEU A 135 5.47 4.35 -10.21
CA LEU A 135 5.08 5.66 -9.66
C LEU A 135 3.68 5.55 -9.06
N LEU A 136 3.56 5.81 -7.76
CA LEU A 136 2.30 5.72 -7.03
C LEU A 136 1.98 7.02 -6.30
N ASN A 137 0.73 7.50 -6.42
CA ASN A 137 0.21 8.55 -5.57
C ASN A 137 -0.38 7.94 -4.31
N ILE A 138 0.11 8.37 -3.14
CA ILE A 138 -0.33 7.88 -1.84
C ILE A 138 -0.87 9.03 -1.00
N GLU A 139 -1.77 8.73 -0.08
CA GLU A 139 -2.17 9.65 0.98
C GLU A 139 -1.22 9.49 2.17
N LEU A 140 -0.42 10.52 2.40
CA LEU A 140 0.44 10.63 3.58
C LEU A 140 -0.26 11.49 4.62
N THR A 141 -0.40 10.97 5.83
CA THR A 141 -0.98 11.68 6.97
C THR A 141 0.07 11.87 8.07
N ILE A 142 0.49 13.12 8.29
CA ILE A 142 1.43 13.50 9.36
C ILE A 142 0.78 14.62 10.18
N LYS A 143 0.87 14.54 11.52
CA LYS A 143 0.33 15.56 12.43
C LYS A 143 -1.17 15.83 12.21
N GLY A 144 -1.91 14.79 11.81
CA GLY A 144 -3.35 14.87 11.50
C GLY A 144 -3.68 15.61 10.19
N ILE A 145 -2.70 15.91 9.35
CA ILE A 145 -2.88 16.55 8.05
C ILE A 145 -2.58 15.51 6.96
N SER A 146 -3.54 15.31 6.05
CA SER A 146 -3.41 14.37 4.93
C SER A 146 -3.10 15.11 3.64
N LYS A 147 -2.14 14.61 2.86
CA LYS A 147 -1.78 15.11 1.52
C LYS A 147 -1.51 13.94 0.59
N ILE A 148 -1.88 14.12 -0.68
CA ILE A 148 -1.50 13.19 -1.74
C ILE A 148 -0.08 13.54 -2.20
N ILE A 149 0.84 12.57 -2.18
CA ILE A 149 2.20 12.75 -2.68
C ILE A 149 2.61 11.61 -3.63
N PRO A 150 3.42 11.89 -4.66
CA PRO A 150 3.97 10.87 -5.52
C PRO A 150 5.14 10.16 -4.84
N VAL A 151 5.22 8.85 -5.04
CA VAL A 151 6.26 7.96 -4.52
C VAL A 151 6.73 7.05 -5.64
N ASN A 152 8.05 7.01 -5.87
CA ASN A 152 8.66 6.06 -6.78
C ASN A 152 9.05 4.81 -5.99
N LEU A 153 8.59 3.66 -6.44
CA LEU A 153 8.83 2.36 -5.82
C LEU A 153 9.73 1.52 -6.72
N LYS A 154 10.69 0.82 -6.12
CA LYS A 154 11.43 -0.26 -6.76
C LYS A 154 11.21 -1.53 -5.96
N VAL A 155 10.69 -2.55 -6.62
CA VAL A 155 10.41 -3.86 -6.02
C VAL A 155 11.57 -4.81 -6.38
N SER A 156 11.95 -5.66 -5.44
CA SER A 156 12.97 -6.67 -5.63
C SER A 156 12.54 -7.96 -4.94
N ASP A 157 12.26 -8.98 -5.75
CA ASP A 157 11.82 -10.28 -5.27
C ASP A 157 13.04 -11.10 -4.85
N TYR A 158 13.05 -11.55 -3.59
CA TYR A 158 14.11 -12.42 -3.08
C TYR A 158 13.66 -13.88 -3.05
N SER A 159 12.36 -14.12 -2.81
CA SER A 159 11.70 -15.43 -2.89
C SER A 159 10.20 -15.25 -3.07
N GLU A 160 9.45 -16.36 -3.19
CA GLU A 160 7.98 -16.34 -3.31
C GLU A 160 7.28 -15.64 -2.14
N ASP A 161 7.86 -15.70 -0.93
CA ASP A 161 7.24 -15.19 0.29
C ASP A 161 8.01 -14.00 0.90
N PHE A 162 9.01 -13.45 0.20
CA PHE A 162 9.86 -12.38 0.71
C PHE A 162 10.27 -11.39 -0.36
N VAL A 163 9.86 -10.13 -0.20
CA VAL A 163 10.12 -9.05 -1.16
C VAL A 163 10.66 -7.80 -0.45
N GLN A 164 11.50 -7.05 -1.16
CA GLN A 164 11.95 -5.72 -0.75
C GLN A 164 11.29 -4.65 -1.63
N VAL A 165 10.77 -3.62 -0.98
CA VAL A 165 10.24 -2.41 -1.62
C VAL A 165 11.06 -1.22 -1.15
N LYS A 166 11.81 -0.62 -2.08
CA LYS A 166 12.45 0.67 -1.85
C LYS A 166 11.56 1.78 -2.36
N ALA A 167 11.34 2.81 -1.55
CA ALA A 167 10.56 3.96 -1.97
C ALA A 167 11.39 5.24 -1.90
N ILE A 168 11.22 6.11 -2.89
CA ILE A 168 11.78 7.46 -2.90
C ILE A 168 10.61 8.43 -3.04
N ALA A 169 10.51 9.38 -2.12
CA ALA A 169 9.48 10.40 -2.13
C ALA A 169 10.05 11.75 -1.69
N SER A 170 9.33 12.82 -1.99
CA SER A 170 9.64 14.11 -1.42
C SER A 170 8.38 14.94 -1.23
N PHE A 171 8.33 15.73 -0.16
CA PHE A 171 7.17 16.53 0.19
C PHE A 171 7.58 17.80 0.94
N SER A 172 6.68 18.79 1.01
CA SER A 172 6.88 20.02 1.77
C SER A 172 6.58 19.79 3.25
N ARG A 173 7.53 20.10 4.14
CA ARG A 173 7.30 20.03 5.60
C ARG A 173 6.26 21.06 6.06
N ASN A 174 6.19 22.21 5.37
CA ASN A 174 5.26 23.27 5.70
C ASN A 174 3.80 22.87 5.39
N ASP A 175 3.57 22.06 4.35
CA ASP A 175 2.25 21.49 4.05
C ASP A 175 1.67 20.65 5.20
N PHE A 176 2.54 20.07 6.02
CA PHE A 176 2.19 19.30 7.23
C PHE A 176 2.41 20.08 8.54
N LYS A 177 2.72 21.38 8.46
CA LYS A 177 3.04 22.23 9.62
C LYS A 177 4.14 21.65 10.52
N ILE A 178 5.17 21.08 9.90
CA ILE A 178 6.36 20.52 10.58
C ILE A 178 7.44 21.60 10.61
N GLY A 179 7.70 22.15 11.80
CA GLY A 179 8.61 23.27 12.01
C GLY A 179 7.88 24.60 11.88
N THR A 180 7.12 24.97 12.90
CA THR A 180 6.36 26.24 12.97
C THR A 180 7.16 27.38 13.63
N GLY A 181 6.62 28.60 13.62
CA GLY A 181 7.28 29.77 14.20
C GLY A 181 8.56 30.11 13.44
N GLN A 182 9.66 30.36 14.13
CA GLN A 182 10.96 30.63 13.48
C GLN A 182 11.42 29.49 12.54
N TRP A 183 10.96 28.25 12.78
CA TRP A 183 11.34 27.09 12.00
C TRP A 183 10.59 27.00 10.67
N SER A 184 9.57 27.82 10.41
CA SER A 184 8.90 27.83 9.09
C SER A 184 9.74 28.52 8.01
N ASN A 185 10.82 29.20 8.41
CA ASN A 185 11.74 29.88 7.50
C ASN A 185 12.51 28.87 6.63
N THR A 186 12.32 28.98 5.32
CA THR A 186 12.88 28.06 4.31
C THR A 186 14.27 28.44 3.82
N VAL A 187 14.81 29.58 4.26
CA VAL A 187 16.19 29.99 3.98
C VAL A 187 17.16 29.11 4.75
N ILE A 188 16.91 28.94 6.06
CA ILE A 188 17.79 28.17 6.96
C ILE A 188 17.48 26.68 6.88
N LEU A 189 16.20 26.29 7.06
CA LEU A 189 15.77 24.90 7.02
C LEU A 189 14.90 24.71 5.78
N LYS A 190 15.40 24.00 4.76
CA LYS A 190 14.66 23.84 3.50
C LYS A 190 13.29 23.22 3.73
N ASP A 191 12.35 23.58 2.86
CA ASP A 191 10.97 23.11 2.97
C ASP A 191 10.81 21.65 2.52
N LYS A 192 11.52 21.29 1.45
CA LYS A 192 11.48 19.97 0.86
C LYS A 192 12.19 18.96 1.77
N ILE A 193 11.45 17.95 2.21
CA ILE A 193 11.97 16.74 2.84
C ILE A 193 12.12 15.67 1.76
N ASN A 194 13.27 15.02 1.73
CA ASN A 194 13.48 13.82 0.92
C ASN A 194 13.31 12.59 1.82
N LEU A 195 12.58 11.59 1.32
CA LEU A 195 12.35 10.31 1.98
C LEU A 195 12.96 9.18 1.15
N GLU A 196 13.58 8.25 1.85
CA GLU A 196 13.98 6.96 1.30
C GLU A 196 13.53 5.87 2.27
N SER A 197 12.73 4.91 1.80
CA SER A 197 12.37 3.74 2.59
C SER A 197 13.04 2.49 2.06
N ASN A 198 13.28 1.56 2.98
CA ASN A 198 13.65 0.19 2.67
C ASN A 198 12.70 -0.69 3.49
N ILE A 199 11.66 -1.21 2.83
CA ILE A 199 10.61 -2.02 3.44
C ILE A 199 10.80 -3.46 2.97
N PHE A 200 10.78 -4.39 3.90
CA PHE A 200 10.76 -5.81 3.63
C PHE A 200 9.38 -6.33 4.00
N LEU A 201 8.79 -7.10 3.10
CA LEU A 201 7.48 -7.70 3.29
C LEU A 201 7.61 -9.22 3.25
N VAL A 202 6.91 -9.87 4.16
CA VAL A 202 6.77 -11.32 4.24
C VAL A 202 5.33 -11.67 3.92
N LYS A 203 5.11 -12.69 3.09
CA LYS A 203 3.76 -13.20 2.80
C LYS A 203 3.16 -13.82 4.07
N GLU A 204 1.91 -13.48 4.36
CA GLU A 204 1.16 -14.00 5.52
C GLU A 204 0.56 -15.39 5.26
#